data_AF-A0A965Q9M6-F1
#
_entry.id   AF-A0A965Q9M6-F1
#
_cell.length_a   1.000
_cell.length_b   1.000
_cell.length_c   1.000
_cell.angle_alpha   90.00
_cell.angle_beta   90.00
_cell.angle_gamma   90.00
#
_symmetry.space_group_name_H-M   'P 1'
#
loop_
_entity.id
_entity.type
_entity.pdbx_description
1 polymer ?
#
loop_
_entity_poly.entity_id
_entity_poly.type
_entity_poly.pdbx_seq_one_letter_code
_entity_poly.pdbx_strand_id
1 'polypeptide(L)'
;MVTIKKDVVCIGGGIMSVTLAKLIQELDPNINITIYEKLSSCAQESTQSINNAGTGHAGFCELNYTPLNKHKEVNIERALKINREFEVSLQFWSFLARKYKAFKPKSFITQVPHISFVKGEKNISFLKKRYEALSKTLSFKGMEFSRNKETIKKWAPLIGGEINDEVAMTKYEYGSDVNFESLSYEMLKILSKSKKFSVHTHNEIKSISQKKDQTWDIKIFNIKSKDTFLVNAKFIFIGAGGSTIHLLQKSNIKNQI
;
A
#
# COMPACT_ATOMS: atom_id res chain seq x y z
N MET A 1 -36.32 -11.22 5.31
CA MET A 1 -34.90 -11.59 5.49
C MET A 1 -34.35 -10.82 6.68
N VAL A 2 -33.69 -11.51 7.62
CA VAL A 2 -33.01 -10.85 8.75
C VAL A 2 -31.82 -10.04 8.19
N THR A 3 -31.78 -8.74 8.48
CA THR A 3 -30.68 -7.87 8.05
C THR A 3 -29.64 -7.81 9.15
N ILE A 4 -28.42 -8.25 8.86
CA ILE A 4 -27.31 -8.21 9.82
C ILE A 4 -26.82 -6.76 9.90
N LYS A 5 -26.79 -6.16 11.09
CA LYS A 5 -26.32 -4.78 11.30
C LYS A 5 -24.84 -4.76 11.66
N LYS A 6 -24.09 -3.84 11.07
CA LYS A 6 -22.65 -3.62 11.31
C LYS A 6 -22.35 -2.13 11.43
N ASP A 7 -21.31 -1.78 12.18
CA ASP A 7 -20.86 -0.38 12.23
C ASP A 7 -20.01 -0.06 10.99
N VAL A 8 -19.00 -0.90 10.73
CA VAL A 8 -18.09 -0.75 9.58
C VAL A 8 -17.99 -2.06 8.80
N VAL A 9 -18.13 -1.96 7.48
CA VAL A 9 -17.83 -3.05 6.56
C VAL A 9 -16.69 -2.67 5.60
N CYS A 10 -15.60 -3.45 5.61
CA CYS A 10 -14.56 -3.34 4.61
C CYS A 10 -14.76 -4.43 3.54
N ILE A 11 -14.77 -4.03 2.27
CA ILE A 11 -14.94 -4.91 1.12
C ILE A 11 -13.57 -5.16 0.50
N GLY A 12 -13.17 -6.43 0.45
CA GLY A 12 -11.81 -6.86 0.14
C GLY A 12 -10.95 -6.96 1.40
N GLY A 13 -10.20 -8.04 1.53
CA GLY A 13 -9.27 -8.36 2.62
C GLY A 13 -7.81 -8.09 2.26
N GLY A 14 -7.55 -7.10 1.41
CA GLY A 14 -6.20 -6.63 1.09
C GLY A 14 -5.64 -5.65 2.13
N ILE A 15 -4.40 -5.21 1.92
CA ILE A 15 -3.65 -4.34 2.84
C ILE A 15 -4.41 -3.08 3.24
N MET A 16 -5.13 -2.45 2.33
CA MET A 16 -5.88 -1.21 2.60
C MET A 16 -6.98 -1.43 3.65
N SER A 17 -7.84 -2.44 3.43
CA SER A 17 -8.93 -2.76 4.35
C SER A 17 -8.44 -3.23 5.70
N VAL A 18 -7.40 -4.05 5.73
CA VAL A 18 -6.81 -4.53 6.99
C VAL A 18 -6.19 -3.38 7.78
N THR A 19 -5.47 -2.47 7.10
CA THR A 19 -4.87 -1.28 7.73
C THR A 19 -5.95 -0.37 8.32
N LEU A 20 -7.01 -0.07 7.55
CA LEU A 20 -8.11 0.75 8.03
C LEU A 20 -8.83 0.10 9.21
N ALA A 21 -9.16 -1.19 9.12
CA ALA A 21 -9.77 -1.93 10.23
C ALA A 21 -8.91 -1.85 11.50
N LYS A 22 -7.59 -1.96 11.35
CA LYS A 22 -6.67 -1.85 12.49
C LYS A 22 -6.65 -0.44 13.06
N LEU A 23 -6.59 0.60 12.24
CA LEU A 23 -6.67 1.99 12.69
C LEU A 23 -7.96 2.29 13.45
N ILE A 24 -9.11 1.86 12.93
CA ILE A 24 -10.41 2.05 13.59
C ILE A 24 -10.43 1.33 14.95
N GLN A 25 -9.94 0.09 15.03
CA GLN A 25 -9.87 -0.65 16.29
C GLN A 25 -8.97 0.04 17.34
N GLU A 26 -7.89 0.69 16.92
CA GLU A 26 -7.02 1.44 17.82
C GLU A 26 -7.67 2.72 18.36
N LEU A 27 -8.50 3.37 17.54
CA LEU A 27 -9.17 4.62 17.89
C LEU A 27 -10.43 4.37 18.75
N ASP A 28 -11.24 3.38 18.39
CA ASP A 28 -12.40 2.98 19.17
C ASP A 28 -12.60 1.45 19.09
N PRO A 29 -12.23 0.73 20.17
CA PRO A 29 -12.33 -0.74 20.20
C PRO A 29 -13.78 -1.25 20.25
N ASN A 30 -14.79 -0.39 20.45
CA ASN A 30 -16.19 -0.80 20.53
C ASN A 30 -16.87 -0.90 19.16
N ILE A 31 -16.29 -0.31 18.12
CA ILE A 31 -16.80 -0.35 16.75
C ILE A 31 -16.75 -1.78 16.22
N ASN A 32 -17.89 -2.30 15.75
CA ASN A 32 -17.94 -3.61 15.12
C ASN A 32 -17.50 -3.51 13.65
N ILE A 33 -16.35 -4.12 13.35
CA ILE A 33 -15.74 -4.10 12.02
C ILE A 33 -15.85 -5.49 11.40
N THR A 34 -16.30 -5.56 10.14
CA THR A 34 -16.34 -6.80 9.40
C THR A 34 -15.69 -6.65 8.03
N ILE A 35 -14.77 -7.57 7.70
CA ILE A 35 -14.18 -7.68 6.37
C ILE A 35 -14.91 -8.78 5.59
N TYR A 36 -15.36 -8.48 4.38
CA TYR A 36 -15.82 -9.49 3.42
C TYR A 36 -14.80 -9.62 2.29
N GLU A 37 -14.27 -10.84 2.13
CA GLU A 37 -13.27 -11.21 1.13
C GLU A 37 -13.85 -12.27 0.18
N LYS A 38 -13.65 -12.08 -1.12
CA LYS A 38 -14.11 -12.98 -2.17
C LYS A 38 -13.28 -14.27 -2.22
N LEU A 39 -11.97 -14.15 -2.05
CA LEU A 39 -11.01 -15.26 -2.11
C LEU A 39 -11.06 -16.11 -0.84
N SER A 40 -10.24 -17.16 -0.81
CA SER A 40 -10.24 -18.14 0.29
C SER A 40 -9.51 -17.64 1.53
N SER A 41 -8.58 -16.70 1.35
CA SER A 41 -7.89 -15.96 2.41
C SER A 41 -7.78 -14.47 2.04
N CYS A 42 -7.48 -13.65 3.05
CA CYS A 42 -7.08 -12.27 2.86
C CYS A 42 -5.72 -12.18 2.14
N ALA A 43 -5.41 -11.02 1.57
CA ALA A 43 -4.12 -10.69 0.97
C ALA A 43 -3.67 -11.56 -0.24
N GLN A 44 -4.56 -12.33 -0.86
CA GLN A 44 -4.21 -13.25 -1.96
C GLN A 44 -4.24 -12.65 -3.38
N GLU A 45 -4.64 -11.39 -3.55
CA GLU A 45 -4.68 -10.72 -4.87
C GLU A 45 -3.54 -9.68 -4.97
N SER A 46 -3.82 -8.39 -5.15
CA SER A 46 -2.80 -7.35 -5.34
C SER A 46 -1.84 -7.21 -4.15
N THR A 47 -2.29 -7.58 -2.95
CA THR A 47 -1.47 -7.55 -1.73
C THR A 47 -0.47 -8.71 -1.65
N GLN A 48 -0.70 -9.80 -2.39
CA GLN A 48 0.14 -10.99 -2.36
C GLN A 48 1.57 -10.63 -2.74
N SER A 49 2.57 -11.21 -2.07
CA SER A 49 3.97 -10.77 -2.19
C SER A 49 4.54 -10.79 -3.60
N ILE A 50 3.98 -11.59 -4.51
CA ILE A 50 4.42 -11.69 -5.90
C ILE A 50 3.67 -10.76 -6.86
N ASN A 51 2.55 -10.18 -6.43
CA ASN A 51 1.67 -9.34 -7.25
C ASN A 51 1.92 -7.83 -7.05
N ASN A 52 2.88 -7.47 -6.21
CA ASN A 52 3.29 -6.08 -6.00
C ASN A 52 4.81 -5.97 -5.91
N ALA A 53 5.33 -4.76 -6.11
CA ALA A 53 6.76 -4.51 -6.12
C ALA A 53 7.41 -4.63 -4.73
N GLY A 54 6.61 -4.56 -3.67
CA GLY A 54 7.10 -4.60 -2.30
C GLY A 54 8.01 -3.43 -1.94
N THR A 55 8.24 -2.43 -2.80
CA THR A 55 9.01 -1.26 -2.37
C THR A 55 8.21 -0.55 -1.30
N GLY A 56 8.88 0.00 -0.28
CA GLY A 56 8.22 0.89 0.68
C GLY A 56 7.56 2.10 0.01
N HIS A 57 7.80 2.33 -1.28
CA HIS A 57 7.29 3.46 -2.04
C HIS A 57 7.63 4.80 -1.39
N ALA A 58 8.83 4.92 -0.80
CA ALA A 58 9.27 6.11 -0.09
C ALA A 58 9.81 7.23 -1.02
N GLY A 59 9.74 7.04 -2.34
CA GLY A 59 10.20 7.99 -3.35
C GLY A 59 11.70 7.97 -3.63
N PHE A 60 12.43 7.01 -3.06
CA PHE A 60 13.89 6.93 -3.18
C PHE A 60 14.34 6.46 -4.58
N CYS A 61 13.68 5.45 -5.14
CA CYS A 61 14.02 4.88 -6.46
C CYS A 61 12.96 5.10 -7.55
N GLU A 62 11.79 5.65 -7.20
CA GLU A 62 10.66 5.91 -8.11
C GLU A 62 10.88 7.19 -8.96
N LEU A 63 11.58 7.06 -10.10
CA LEU A 63 11.91 8.18 -10.99
C LEU A 63 10.68 8.97 -11.50
N ASN A 64 9.54 8.29 -11.63
CA ASN A 64 8.27 8.89 -12.07
C ASN A 64 7.63 9.82 -11.03
N TYR A 65 8.12 9.84 -9.78
CA TYR A 65 7.63 10.77 -8.75
C TYR A 65 8.27 12.15 -8.86
N THR A 66 9.24 12.32 -9.75
CA THR A 66 9.93 13.59 -9.96
C THR A 66 9.86 14.03 -11.42
N PRO A 67 8.65 14.35 -11.95
CA PRO A 67 8.50 14.72 -13.36
C PRO A 67 9.19 16.06 -13.66
N LEU A 68 9.53 16.26 -14.93
CA LEU A 68 10.00 17.57 -15.40
C LEU A 68 8.82 18.54 -15.53
N ASN A 69 9.00 19.77 -15.05
CA ASN A 69 8.05 20.86 -15.27
C ASN A 69 8.17 21.44 -16.70
N LYS A 70 7.33 22.41 -17.04
CA LYS A 70 7.34 23.11 -18.35
C LYS A 70 8.70 23.78 -18.67
N HIS A 71 9.50 24.06 -17.65
CA HIS A 71 10.84 24.67 -17.75
C HIS A 71 11.98 23.64 -17.75
N LYS A 72 11.68 22.33 -17.84
CA LYS A 72 12.67 21.23 -17.81
C LYS A 72 13.47 21.15 -16.50
N GLU A 73 12.87 21.59 -15.40
CA GLU A 73 13.37 21.41 -14.03
C GLU A 73 12.63 20.25 -13.36
N VAL A 74 13.28 19.61 -12.40
CA VAL A 74 12.70 18.48 -11.68
C VAL A 74 11.76 18.98 -10.58
N ASN A 75 10.49 18.59 -10.63
CA ASN A 75 9.55 18.83 -9.54
C ASN A 75 9.65 17.69 -8.52
N ILE A 76 9.97 18.01 -7.26
CA ILE A 76 10.16 17.02 -6.19
C ILE A 76 8.98 16.89 -5.22
N GLU A 77 7.92 17.70 -5.36
CA GLU A 77 6.83 17.77 -4.38
C GLU A 77 6.12 16.43 -4.19
N ARG A 78 5.90 15.69 -5.28
CA ARG A 78 5.27 14.37 -5.21
C ARG A 78 6.15 13.37 -4.46
N ALA A 79 7.46 13.36 -4.70
CA ALA A 79 8.39 12.49 -3.98
C ALA A 79 8.43 12.83 -2.48
N LEU A 80 8.46 14.12 -2.12
CA LEU A 80 8.43 14.57 -0.72
C LEU A 80 7.12 14.20 -0.02
N LYS A 81 5.97 14.39 -0.69
CA LYS A 81 4.67 14.02 -0.14
C LYS A 81 4.60 12.52 0.15
N ILE A 82 4.94 11.69 -0.84
CA ILE A 82 4.89 10.24 -0.72
C ILE A 82 5.86 9.74 0.36
N ASN A 83 7.07 10.31 0.43
CA ASN A 83 8.02 9.99 1.49
C ASN A 83 7.42 10.25 2.89
N ARG A 84 6.78 11.40 3.11
CA ARG A 84 6.11 11.73 4.38
C ARG A 84 4.97 10.76 4.70
N GLU A 85 4.18 10.36 3.71
CA GLU A 85 3.10 9.37 3.90
C GLU A 85 3.66 7.99 4.29
N PHE A 86 4.80 7.60 3.72
CA PHE A 86 5.47 6.36 4.13
C PHE A 86 6.05 6.45 5.55
N GLU A 87 6.65 7.58 5.94
CA GLU A 87 7.11 7.80 7.31
C GLU A 87 5.97 7.68 8.34
N VAL A 88 4.77 8.18 8.02
CA VAL A 88 3.57 7.99 8.86
C VAL A 88 3.21 6.50 8.97
N SER A 89 3.39 5.73 7.90
CA SER A 89 3.17 4.28 7.92
C SER A 89 4.18 3.58 8.85
N LEU A 90 5.46 3.94 8.78
CA LEU A 90 6.51 3.44 9.69
C LEU A 90 6.20 3.75 11.15
N GLN A 91 5.71 4.97 11.44
CA GLN A 91 5.30 5.36 12.79
C GLN A 91 4.14 4.49 13.30
N PHE A 92 3.14 4.24 12.46
CA PHE A 92 2.03 3.37 12.83
C PHE A 92 2.49 1.93 13.10
N TRP A 93 3.34 1.36 12.25
CA TRP A 93 3.86 0.00 12.45
C TRP A 93 4.77 -0.09 13.68
N SER A 94 5.57 0.94 13.96
CA SER A 94 6.37 1.04 15.19
C SER A 94 5.48 1.06 16.43
N PHE A 95 4.39 1.82 16.41
CA PHE A 95 3.39 1.81 17.47
C PHE A 95 2.78 0.41 17.67
N LEU A 96 2.37 -0.26 16.59
CA LEU A 96 1.82 -1.62 16.67
C LEU A 96 2.83 -2.62 17.25
N ALA A 97 4.09 -2.55 16.83
CA ALA A 97 5.17 -3.40 17.33
C ALA A 97 5.42 -3.22 18.83
N ARG A 98 5.34 -1.98 19.33
CA ARG A 98 5.47 -1.66 20.75
C ARG A 98 4.27 -2.14 21.56
N LYS A 99 3.05 -1.95 21.06
CA LYS A 99 1.80 -2.28 21.78
C LYS A 99 1.49 -3.77 21.76
N TYR A 100 1.81 -4.47 20.67
CA TYR A 100 1.42 -5.86 20.46
C TYR A 100 2.63 -6.78 20.31
N LYS A 101 2.95 -7.55 21.36
CA LYS A 101 4.04 -8.55 21.33
C LYS A 101 3.93 -9.55 20.16
N ALA A 102 2.71 -9.79 19.67
CA ALA A 102 2.43 -10.71 18.57
C ALA A 102 2.69 -10.14 17.17
N PHE A 103 2.86 -8.81 17.03
CA PHE A 103 3.16 -8.11 15.79
C PHE A 103 4.68 -8.03 15.58
N LYS A 104 5.19 -8.61 14.50
CA LYS A 104 6.63 -8.85 14.27
C LYS A 104 7.13 -8.13 13.00
N PRO A 105 7.67 -6.90 13.10
CA PRO A 105 8.20 -6.16 11.96
C PRO A 105 9.17 -6.94 11.07
N LYS A 106 10.06 -7.74 11.66
CA LYS A 106 11.03 -8.56 10.92
C LYS A 106 10.42 -9.57 9.95
N SER A 107 9.13 -9.89 10.05
CA SER A 107 8.46 -10.79 9.10
C SER A 107 8.02 -10.09 7.82
N PHE A 108 7.95 -8.76 7.81
CA PHE A 108 7.36 -8.02 6.70
C PHE A 108 8.16 -6.81 6.23
N ILE A 109 9.09 -6.24 6.99
CA ILE A 109 9.89 -5.09 6.56
C ILE A 109 11.38 -5.35 6.70
N THR A 110 12.12 -5.05 5.64
CA THR A 110 13.57 -5.19 5.56
C THR A 110 14.16 -3.90 5.03
N GLN A 111 15.16 -3.35 5.73
CA GLN A 111 15.93 -2.22 5.21
C GLN A 111 16.82 -2.71 4.07
N VAL A 112 16.68 -2.09 2.90
CA VAL A 112 17.50 -2.38 1.72
C VAL A 112 17.85 -1.08 1.00
N PRO A 113 19.06 -0.94 0.43
CA PRO A 113 19.39 0.22 -0.36
C PRO A 113 18.47 0.35 -1.58
N HIS A 114 17.94 1.54 -1.80
CA HIS A 114 17.15 1.85 -2.99
C HIS A 114 18.05 2.52 -4.02
N ILE A 115 18.16 1.90 -5.19
CA ILE A 115 19.04 2.34 -6.28
C ILE A 115 18.19 2.67 -7.51
N SER A 116 18.44 3.83 -8.11
CA SER A 116 17.98 4.12 -9.47
C SER A 116 19.15 4.00 -10.42
N PHE A 117 18.96 3.28 -11.53
CA PHE A 117 19.95 3.08 -12.58
C PHE A 117 19.41 3.61 -13.91
N VAL A 118 20.24 4.35 -14.64
CA VAL A 118 19.88 4.87 -15.97
C VAL A 118 21.03 4.70 -16.95
N LYS A 119 20.68 4.56 -18.23
CA LYS A 119 21.60 4.54 -19.39
C LYS A 119 21.37 5.75 -20.29
N GLY A 120 22.46 6.26 -20.88
CA GLY A 120 22.45 7.32 -21.88
C GLY A 120 22.33 8.74 -21.32
N GLU A 121 23.01 9.69 -21.98
CA GLU A 121 23.23 11.06 -21.49
C GLU A 121 21.94 11.80 -21.09
N LYS A 122 20.84 11.63 -21.84
CA LYS A 122 19.56 12.26 -21.51
C LYS A 122 19.05 11.82 -20.14
N ASN A 123 19.10 10.52 -19.85
CA ASN A 123 18.61 9.99 -18.58
C ASN A 123 19.59 10.27 -17.44
N ILE A 124 20.90 10.26 -17.73
CA ILE A 124 21.94 10.65 -16.77
C ILE A 124 21.76 12.11 -16.34
N SER A 125 21.51 13.01 -17.30
CA SER A 125 21.25 14.43 -17.03
C SER A 125 20.00 14.61 -16.15
N PHE A 126 18.92 13.88 -16.46
CA PHE A 126 17.71 13.87 -15.62
C PHE A 126 18.00 13.36 -14.21
N LEU A 127 18.69 12.21 -14.08
CA LEU A 127 19.01 11.61 -12.80
C LEU A 127 19.88 12.52 -11.93
N LYS A 128 20.86 13.21 -12.53
CA LYS A 128 21.69 14.21 -11.86
C LYS A 128 20.87 15.38 -11.34
N LYS A 129 19.99 15.98 -12.17
CA LYS A 129 19.08 17.05 -11.74
C LYS A 129 18.17 16.61 -10.58
N ARG A 130 17.65 15.38 -10.66
CA ARG A 130 16.82 14.78 -9.61
C ARG A 130 17.60 14.66 -8.30
N TYR A 131 18.82 14.11 -8.37
CA TYR A 131 19.73 14.00 -7.24
C TYR A 131 20.00 15.37 -6.60
N GLU A 132 20.38 16.37 -7.38
CA GLU A 132 20.71 17.72 -6.89
C GLU A 132 19.51 18.41 -6.23
N ALA A 133 18.29 18.15 -6.70
CA ALA A 133 17.06 18.67 -6.10
C ALA A 133 16.70 17.94 -4.80
N LEU A 134 16.69 16.60 -4.81
CA LEU A 134 16.28 15.80 -3.66
C LEU A 134 17.27 15.88 -2.51
N SER A 135 18.57 15.75 -2.77
CA SER A 135 19.63 15.70 -1.75
C SER A 135 19.72 16.94 -0.85
N LYS A 136 19.13 18.06 -1.26
CA LYS A 136 18.99 19.30 -0.47
C LYS A 136 17.92 19.22 0.61
N THR A 137 17.06 18.21 0.57
CA THR A 137 15.94 18.03 1.50
C THR A 137 16.29 17.02 2.59
N LEU A 138 15.71 17.19 3.79
CA LEU A 138 16.01 16.33 4.94
C LEU A 138 15.71 14.85 4.67
N SER A 139 14.56 14.56 4.06
CA SER A 139 14.10 13.20 3.74
C SER A 139 15.01 12.41 2.81
N PHE A 140 15.85 13.09 2.03
CA PHE A 140 16.73 12.48 1.03
C PHE A 140 18.20 12.80 1.32
N LYS A 141 18.50 13.32 2.51
CA LYS A 141 19.87 13.60 2.96
C LYS A 141 20.64 12.29 3.06
N GLY A 142 21.80 12.22 2.41
CA GLY A 142 22.59 10.99 2.31
C GLY A 142 22.31 10.16 1.06
N MET A 143 21.46 10.64 0.14
CA MET A 143 21.47 10.13 -1.23
C MET A 143 22.84 10.36 -1.86
N GLU A 144 23.32 9.38 -2.60
CA GLU A 144 24.58 9.42 -3.34
C GLU A 144 24.30 9.36 -4.85
N PHE A 145 25.16 9.97 -5.67
CA PHE A 145 25.12 9.90 -7.14
C PHE A 145 26.50 9.48 -7.66
N SER A 146 26.54 8.58 -8.63
CA SER A 146 27.80 8.20 -9.27
C SER A 146 27.63 7.84 -10.75
N ARG A 147 28.64 8.22 -11.53
CA ARG A 147 28.92 7.71 -12.89
C ARG A 147 30.15 6.79 -12.92
N ASN A 148 30.89 6.71 -11.81
CA ASN A 148 32.13 5.94 -11.75
C ASN A 148 31.80 4.43 -11.76
N LYS A 149 32.38 3.70 -12.72
CA LYS A 149 32.11 2.28 -12.94
C LYS A 149 32.43 1.41 -11.73
N GLU A 150 33.51 1.71 -11.00
CA GLU A 150 33.89 0.96 -9.80
C GLU A 150 32.88 1.14 -8.66
N THR A 151 32.40 2.38 -8.47
CA THR A 151 31.35 2.70 -7.49
C THR A 151 30.04 1.99 -7.85
N ILE A 152 29.66 2.03 -9.12
CA ILE A 152 28.45 1.35 -9.64
C ILE A 152 28.56 -0.16 -9.45
N LYS A 153 29.72 -0.76 -9.76
CA LYS A 153 29.98 -2.18 -9.52
C LYS A 153 29.93 -2.54 -8.04
N LYS A 154 30.37 -1.65 -7.13
CA LYS A 154 30.23 -1.84 -5.69
C LYS A 154 28.76 -1.80 -5.24
N TRP A 155 27.96 -0.90 -5.80
CA TRP A 155 26.54 -0.76 -5.44
C TRP A 155 25.65 -1.88 -6.01
N ALA A 156 25.90 -2.29 -7.25
CA ALA A 156 25.13 -3.33 -7.93
C ALA A 156 26.07 -4.22 -8.78
N PRO A 157 26.77 -5.20 -8.18
CA PRO A 157 27.80 -6.00 -8.84
C PRO A 157 27.32 -6.72 -10.11
N LEU A 158 26.08 -7.23 -10.10
CA LEU A 158 25.50 -7.94 -11.24
C LEU A 158 25.22 -7.02 -12.43
N ILE A 159 24.93 -5.73 -12.19
CA ILE A 159 24.72 -4.74 -13.25
C ILE A 159 26.06 -4.17 -13.70
N GLY A 160 26.91 -3.78 -12.74
CA GLY A 160 28.17 -3.08 -12.97
C GLY A 160 29.29 -3.91 -13.63
N GLY A 161 29.18 -5.24 -13.63
CA GLY A 161 30.17 -6.12 -14.28
C GLY A 161 30.17 -6.06 -15.81
N GLU A 162 29.05 -5.68 -16.43
CA GLU A 162 28.82 -5.80 -17.88
C GLU A 162 28.60 -4.44 -18.58
N ILE A 163 28.94 -3.32 -17.93
CA ILE A 163 28.61 -1.98 -18.44
C ILE A 163 29.65 -1.46 -19.44
N ASN A 164 29.30 -1.54 -20.73
CA ASN A 164 29.99 -0.84 -21.82
C ASN A 164 29.41 0.56 -22.10
N ASP A 165 28.15 0.80 -21.74
CA ASP A 165 27.42 2.06 -21.99
C ASP A 165 27.75 3.17 -20.99
N GLU A 166 27.43 4.42 -21.36
CA GLU A 166 27.34 5.54 -20.40
C GLU A 166 26.16 5.33 -19.43
N VAL A 167 26.47 5.32 -18.13
CA VAL A 167 25.52 5.02 -17.06
C VAL A 167 25.64 5.98 -15.88
N ALA A 168 24.58 6.04 -15.09
CA ALA A 168 24.62 6.65 -13.76
C ALA A 168 23.71 5.89 -12.80
N MET A 169 24.05 5.99 -11.51
CA MET A 169 23.19 5.53 -10.42
C MET A 169 23.00 6.62 -9.36
N THR A 170 21.83 6.60 -8.73
CA THR A 170 21.66 7.16 -7.37
C THR A 170 21.42 6.03 -6.39
N LYS A 171 21.96 6.16 -5.18
CA LYS A 171 21.74 5.20 -4.10
C LYS A 171 21.25 5.93 -2.84
N TYR A 172 20.31 5.32 -2.13
CA TYR A 172 19.91 5.72 -0.79
C TYR A 172 19.97 4.50 0.13
N GLU A 173 20.75 4.58 1.20
CA GLU A 173 21.06 3.43 2.06
C GLU A 173 19.86 2.97 2.91
N TYR A 174 19.00 3.91 3.29
CA TYR A 174 17.90 3.68 4.24
C TYR A 174 16.55 3.43 3.54
N GLY A 175 16.59 2.83 2.36
CA GLY A 175 15.38 2.30 1.71
C GLY A 175 14.77 1.14 2.49
N SER A 176 13.56 0.74 2.15
CA SER A 176 12.88 -0.39 2.78
C SER A 176 12.01 -1.12 1.78
N ASP A 177 12.05 -2.44 1.85
CA ASP A 177 11.14 -3.33 1.17
C ASP A 177 10.17 -3.94 2.19
N VAL A 178 8.91 -4.05 1.76
CA VAL A 178 7.75 -4.41 2.55
C VAL A 178 7.01 -5.57 1.87
N ASN A 179 6.95 -6.70 2.56
CA ASN A 179 6.05 -7.79 2.23
C ASN A 179 4.64 -7.46 2.75
N PHE A 180 3.82 -6.82 1.91
CA PHE A 180 2.47 -6.39 2.26
C PHE A 180 1.52 -7.53 2.62
N GLU A 181 1.75 -8.74 2.09
CA GLU A 181 1.02 -9.95 2.48
C GLU A 181 1.31 -10.32 3.93
N SER A 182 2.58 -10.42 4.30
CA SER A 182 3.01 -10.71 5.68
C SER A 182 2.56 -9.61 6.66
N LEU A 183 2.67 -8.34 6.26
CA LEU A 183 2.15 -7.21 7.05
C LEU A 183 0.63 -7.33 7.29
N SER A 184 -0.14 -7.69 6.26
CA SER A 184 -1.58 -7.89 6.37
C SER A 184 -1.90 -9.02 7.34
N TYR A 185 -1.18 -10.15 7.28
CA TYR A 185 -1.37 -11.26 8.21
C TYR A 185 -1.01 -10.90 9.66
N GLU A 186 0.08 -10.16 9.88
CA GLU A 186 0.47 -9.69 11.21
C GLU A 186 -0.56 -8.74 11.82
N MET A 187 -1.16 -7.85 11.00
CA MET A 187 -2.28 -7.01 11.45
C MET A 187 -3.56 -7.81 11.70
N LEU A 188 -3.92 -8.75 10.82
CA LEU A 188 -5.08 -9.63 11.00
C LEU A 188 -4.99 -10.46 12.28
N LYS A 189 -3.80 -10.97 12.59
CA LYS A 189 -3.52 -11.74 13.81
C LYS A 189 -3.80 -10.95 15.09
N ILE A 190 -3.44 -9.67 15.13
CA ILE A 190 -3.72 -8.81 16.30
C ILE A 190 -5.16 -8.28 16.29
N LEU A 191 -5.74 -8.02 15.11
CA LEU A 191 -7.15 -7.63 14.94
C LEU A 191 -8.09 -8.73 15.46
N SER A 192 -7.81 -9.98 15.11
CA SER A 192 -8.65 -11.15 15.40
C SER A 192 -8.75 -11.51 16.89
N LYS A 193 -7.97 -10.84 17.75
CA LYS A 193 -8.13 -10.98 19.21
C LYS A 193 -9.36 -10.26 19.75
N SER A 194 -9.92 -9.30 19.01
CA SER A 194 -11.12 -8.58 19.41
C SER A 194 -12.38 -9.34 19.00
N LYS A 195 -13.34 -9.46 19.93
CA LYS A 195 -14.69 -9.98 19.64
C LYS A 195 -15.51 -9.04 18.73
N LYS A 196 -15.04 -7.80 18.52
CA LYS A 196 -15.67 -6.78 17.67
C LYS A 196 -15.17 -6.79 16.23
N PHE A 197 -14.30 -7.75 15.88
CA PHE A 197 -13.75 -7.90 14.54
C PHE A 197 -14.11 -9.27 13.97
N SER A 198 -14.51 -9.32 12.70
CA SER A 198 -14.69 -10.58 11.97
C SER A 198 -14.23 -10.47 10.51
N VAL A 199 -13.78 -11.60 9.96
CA VAL A 199 -13.45 -11.75 8.53
C VAL A 199 -14.29 -12.89 7.97
N HIS A 200 -14.93 -12.66 6.83
CA HIS A 200 -15.66 -13.69 6.10
C HIS A 200 -15.10 -13.81 4.70
N THR A 201 -14.39 -14.91 4.44
CA THR A 201 -13.84 -15.27 3.13
C THR A 201 -14.90 -15.94 2.26
N HIS A 202 -14.65 -16.14 0.97
CA HIS A 202 -15.61 -16.71 0.02
C HIS A 202 -16.91 -15.91 -0.10
N ASN A 203 -16.90 -14.61 0.19
CA ASN A 203 -18.05 -13.73 0.15
C ASN A 203 -17.86 -12.68 -0.93
N GLU A 204 -18.65 -12.78 -1.99
CA GLU A 204 -18.61 -11.85 -3.11
C GLU A 204 -19.70 -10.79 -2.98
N ILE A 205 -19.30 -9.52 -3.06
CA ILE A 205 -20.26 -8.42 -3.06
C ILE A 205 -20.91 -8.32 -4.44
N LYS A 206 -22.24 -8.47 -4.47
CA LYS A 206 -23.03 -8.43 -5.71
C LYS A 206 -23.57 -7.04 -6.01
N SER A 207 -23.99 -6.31 -4.98
CA SER A 207 -24.44 -4.92 -5.10
C SER A 207 -24.29 -4.18 -3.77
N ILE A 208 -24.22 -2.86 -3.86
CA ILE A 208 -24.14 -1.92 -2.74
C ILE A 208 -25.17 -0.84 -3.03
N SER A 209 -25.91 -0.38 -2.04
CA SER A 209 -26.85 0.74 -2.21
C SER A 209 -26.98 1.54 -0.94
N GLN A 210 -26.90 2.87 -1.04
CA GLN A 210 -27.12 3.74 0.10
C GLN A 210 -28.61 3.95 0.33
N LYS A 211 -29.03 3.86 1.60
CA LYS A 211 -30.40 4.12 2.05
C LYS A 211 -30.61 5.60 2.37
N LYS A 212 -31.88 5.98 2.53
CA LYS A 212 -32.30 7.33 2.91
C LYS A 212 -31.75 7.76 4.28
N ASP A 213 -31.51 6.82 5.18
CA ASP A 213 -30.89 7.04 6.49
C ASP A 213 -29.34 7.09 6.44
N GLN A 214 -28.76 7.18 5.24
CA GLN A 214 -27.32 7.20 4.93
C GLN A 214 -26.57 5.90 5.24
N THR A 215 -27.24 4.86 5.75
CA THR A 215 -26.65 3.53 5.89
C THR A 215 -26.55 2.81 4.54
N TRP A 216 -25.80 1.72 4.49
CA TRP A 216 -25.50 0.98 3.27
C TRP A 216 -26.06 -0.43 3.35
N ASP A 217 -26.91 -0.79 2.39
CA ASP A 217 -27.31 -2.17 2.17
C ASP A 217 -26.34 -2.83 1.20
N ILE A 218 -25.82 -3.99 1.60
CA ILE A 218 -24.79 -4.75 0.90
C ILE A 218 -25.36 -6.15 0.62
N LYS A 219 -25.47 -6.50 -0.66
CA LYS A 219 -25.88 -7.84 -1.09
C LYS A 219 -24.66 -8.71 -1.28
N ILE A 220 -24.57 -9.78 -0.50
CA ILE A 220 -23.41 -10.66 -0.42
C ILE A 220 -23.81 -12.06 -0.84
N PHE A 221 -23.03 -12.64 -1.75
CA PHE A 221 -23.15 -14.03 -2.17
C PHE A 221 -22.03 -14.86 -1.54
N ASN A 222 -22.39 -15.87 -0.75
CA ASN A 222 -21.44 -16.82 -0.21
C ASN A 222 -21.15 -17.91 -1.25
N ILE A 223 -19.91 -17.96 -1.74
CA ILE A 223 -19.49 -18.85 -2.81
C ILE A 223 -19.53 -20.32 -2.37
N LYS A 224 -19.31 -20.60 -1.08
CA LYS A 224 -19.31 -21.97 -0.52
C LYS A 224 -20.71 -22.49 -0.30
N SER A 225 -21.55 -21.75 0.43
CA SER A 225 -22.92 -22.19 0.74
C SER A 225 -23.91 -21.96 -0.40
N LYS A 226 -23.55 -21.13 -1.38
CA LYS A 226 -24.42 -20.67 -2.49
C LYS A 226 -25.59 -19.80 -2.04
N ASP A 227 -25.56 -19.31 -0.80
CA ASP A 227 -26.59 -18.43 -0.28
C ASP A 227 -26.31 -16.96 -0.59
N THR A 228 -27.39 -16.18 -0.68
CA THR A 228 -27.33 -14.73 -0.73
C THR A 228 -27.97 -14.13 0.51
N PHE A 229 -27.30 -13.16 1.13
CA PHE A 229 -27.80 -12.46 2.30
C PHE A 229 -27.54 -10.96 2.21
N LEU A 230 -28.20 -10.20 3.10
CA LEU A 230 -28.13 -8.75 3.17
C LEU A 230 -27.49 -8.31 4.49
N VAL A 231 -26.54 -7.38 4.38
CA VAL A 231 -25.90 -6.70 5.50
C VAL A 231 -26.23 -5.21 5.39
N ASN A 232 -26.57 -4.59 6.52
CA ASN A 232 -26.68 -3.14 6.63
C ASN A 232 -25.52 -2.59 7.46
N ALA A 233 -24.81 -1.61 6.93
CA ALA A 233 -23.64 -1.01 7.56
C ALA A 233 -23.79 0.52 7.68
N LYS A 234 -23.31 1.10 8.78
CA LYS A 234 -23.27 2.58 8.91
C LYS A 234 -22.21 3.18 7.99
N PHE A 235 -21.08 2.50 7.85
CA PHE A 235 -19.98 2.92 6.98
C PHE A 235 -19.44 1.72 6.18
N ILE A 236 -19.05 1.98 4.92
CA ILE A 236 -18.40 1.01 4.05
C ILE A 236 -17.08 1.54 3.54
N PHE A 237 -16.10 0.66 3.40
CA PHE A 237 -14.83 0.94 2.74
C PHE A 237 -14.61 -0.07 1.61
N ILE A 238 -14.46 0.42 0.37
CA ILE A 238 -14.25 -0.43 -0.81
C ILE A 238 -12.75 -0.54 -1.07
N GLY A 239 -12.10 -1.51 -0.41
CA GLY A 239 -10.70 -1.88 -0.62
C GLY A 239 -10.55 -3.09 -1.53
N ALA A 240 -11.29 -3.12 -2.64
CA ALA A 240 -11.47 -4.31 -3.49
C ALA A 240 -10.45 -4.43 -4.63
N GLY A 241 -9.29 -3.76 -4.52
CA GLY A 241 -8.25 -3.76 -5.55
C GLY A 241 -8.80 -3.38 -6.93
N GLY A 242 -8.45 -4.16 -7.95
CA GLY A 242 -8.93 -3.96 -9.33
C GLY A 242 -10.46 -4.04 -9.50
N SER A 243 -11.20 -4.63 -8.53
CA SER A 243 -12.66 -4.70 -8.58
C SER A 243 -13.37 -3.43 -8.06
N THR A 244 -12.62 -2.46 -7.54
CA THR A 244 -13.19 -1.25 -6.90
C THR A 244 -14.07 -0.45 -7.85
N ILE A 245 -13.61 -0.17 -9.07
CA ILE A 245 -14.35 0.63 -10.06
C ILE A 245 -15.69 -0.04 -10.41
N HIS A 246 -15.67 -1.35 -10.64
CA HIS A 246 -16.87 -2.11 -10.96
C HIS A 246 -17.88 -2.13 -9.79
N LEU A 247 -17.41 -2.20 -8.54
CA LEU A 247 -18.29 -2.08 -7.36
C LEU A 247 -18.85 -0.67 -7.20
N LEU A 248 -18.05 0.35 -7.47
CA LEU A 248 -18.48 1.75 -7.47
C LEU A 248 -19.57 1.97 -8.51
N GLN A 249 -19.38 1.55 -9.76
CA GLN A 249 -20.40 1.65 -10.82
C GLN A 249 -21.72 0.96 -10.42
N LYS A 250 -21.65 -0.18 -9.71
CA LYS A 250 -22.82 -0.88 -9.19
C LYS A 250 -23.51 -0.19 -8.00
N SER A 251 -22.83 0.75 -7.34
CA SER A 251 -23.33 1.42 -6.14
C SER A 251 -24.30 2.57 -6.41
N ASN A 252 -24.49 2.96 -7.69
CA ASN A 252 -25.34 4.07 -8.13
C ASN A 252 -25.05 5.41 -7.41
N ILE A 253 -23.87 5.58 -6.82
CA ILE A 253 -23.44 6.85 -6.25
C ILE A 253 -23.18 7.81 -7.41
N LYS A 254 -23.80 8.99 -7.38
CA LYS A 254 -23.62 10.02 -8.40
C LYS A 254 -22.20 10.60 -8.36
N ASN A 255 -21.67 11.00 -9.52
CA ASN A 255 -20.36 11.68 -9.71
C ASN A 255 -19.13 10.82 -9.37
N GLN A 256 -19.00 9.64 -9.98
CA GLN A 256 -17.89 8.73 -9.68
C GLN A 256 -16.68 8.77 -10.61
N ILE A 257 -16.70 9.57 -11.69
CA ILE A 257 -15.56 9.83 -12.56
C ILE A 257 -15.67 11.26 -13.09
#